data_AF-A0A8J8ITM5-F1
#
_entry.id   AF-A0A8J8ITM5-F1
#
_cell.length_a   1.000
_cell.length_b   1.000
_cell.length_c   1.000
_cell.angle_alpha   90.00
_cell.angle_beta   90.00
_cell.angle_gamma   90.00
#
_symmetry.space_group_name_H-M   'P 1'
#
loop_
_entity.id
_entity.type
_entity.pdbx_description
1 polymer ?
#
loop_
_entity_poly.entity_id
_entity_poly.type
_entity_poly.pdbx_seq_one_letter_code
_entity_poly.pdbx_strand_id
1 'polypeptide(L)'
;MNWKSVLTWAGVGSFAGFAIAVATYSPQGNENFVYLIYAGMFIGALLGVRYPIESRASACAFPLGFAATSLLAGLWMVKPVAYNDIYAFLAIVMVIMILVGGSGFFDMFLVPLTYFGGFAVAMLTFKGYQPLQGMEGAVVGLFTVGVMGAILAFFAVFGRWAFTVAKNIPGR
;
A
#
# COMPACT_ATOMS: atom_id res chain seq x y z
N MET A 1 9.82 -21.11 4.91
CA MET A 1 8.64 -20.22 4.77
C MET A 1 9.02 -19.06 3.85
N ASN A 2 8.30 -18.85 2.74
CA ASN A 2 8.60 -17.76 1.81
C ASN A 2 7.94 -16.46 2.30
N TRP A 3 8.70 -15.63 3.02
CA TRP A 3 8.19 -14.39 3.61
C TRP A 3 7.62 -13.42 2.57
N LYS A 4 8.15 -13.41 1.35
CA LYS A 4 7.67 -12.51 0.28
C LYS A 4 6.24 -12.84 -0.12
N SER A 5 5.96 -14.13 -0.28
CA SER A 5 4.61 -14.64 -0.51
C SER A 5 3.65 -14.22 0.61
N VAL A 6 4.06 -14.43 1.86
CA VAL A 6 3.25 -14.07 3.04
C VAL A 6 2.90 -12.58 3.05
N LEU A 7 3.87 -11.68 2.82
CA LEU A 7 3.62 -10.24 2.80
C LEU A 7 2.76 -9.81 1.61
N THR A 8 2.99 -10.38 0.42
CA THR A 8 2.15 -10.08 -0.75
C THR A 8 0.71 -10.49 -0.48
N TRP A 9 0.47 -11.71 -0.01
CA TRP A 9 -0.90 -12.16 0.29
C TRP A 9 -1.53 -11.43 1.47
N ALA A 10 -0.76 -11.05 2.49
CA ALA A 10 -1.25 -10.20 3.58
C ALA A 10 -1.70 -8.82 3.06
N GLY A 11 -0.94 -8.22 2.15
CA GLY A 11 -1.32 -6.96 1.51
C GLY A 11 -2.59 -7.09 0.66
N VAL A 12 -2.67 -8.12 -0.19
CA VAL A 12 -3.87 -8.39 -1.01
C VAL A 12 -5.09 -8.66 -0.12
N GLY A 13 -4.92 -9.47 0.93
CA GLY A 13 -5.98 -9.79 1.87
C GLY A 13 -6.48 -8.56 2.63
N SER A 14 -5.56 -7.70 3.07
CA SER A 14 -5.90 -6.40 3.67
C SER A 14 -6.72 -5.52 2.71
N PHE A 15 -6.29 -5.41 1.45
CA PHE A 15 -7.01 -4.67 0.43
C PHE A 15 -8.42 -5.24 0.19
N ALA A 16 -8.55 -6.57 0.10
CA ALA A 16 -9.85 -7.21 -0.06
C ALA A 16 -10.76 -6.94 1.15
N GLY A 17 -10.21 -7.02 2.37
CA GLY A 17 -10.91 -6.68 3.61
C GLY A 17 -11.40 -5.22 3.61
N PHE A 18 -10.55 -4.29 3.17
CA PHE A 18 -10.92 -2.89 2.98
C PHE A 18 -12.05 -2.73 1.95
N ALA A 19 -11.94 -3.36 0.79
CA ALA A 19 -12.93 -3.25 -0.28
C ALA A 19 -14.31 -3.75 0.17
N ILE A 20 -14.34 -4.88 0.91
CA ILE A 20 -15.57 -5.41 1.51
C ILE A 20 -16.11 -4.42 2.55
N ALA A 21 -15.26 -3.92 3.46
CA ALA A 21 -15.67 -2.97 4.48
C ALA A 21 -16.34 -1.73 3.87
N VAL A 22 -15.76 -1.18 2.80
CA VAL A 22 -16.32 -0.06 2.03
C VAL A 22 -17.62 -0.44 1.34
N ALA A 23 -17.69 -1.60 0.68
CA ALA A 23 -18.90 -2.05 -0.01
C ALA A 23 -20.07 -2.29 0.97
N THR A 24 -19.78 -2.69 2.19
CA THR A 24 -20.77 -2.90 3.27
C THR A 24 -21.03 -1.64 4.10
N TYR A 25 -20.38 -0.52 3.79
CA TYR A 25 -20.54 0.71 4.55
C TYR A 25 -21.97 1.22 4.43
N SER A 26 -22.64 1.37 5.58
CA SER A 26 -23.95 2.00 5.71
C SER A 26 -23.89 3.03 6.83
N PRO A 27 -24.42 4.25 6.64
CA PRO A 27 -24.43 5.30 7.67
C PRO A 27 -25.13 4.92 8.98
N GLN A 28 -25.98 3.89 8.96
CA GLN A 28 -26.67 3.34 10.13
C GLN A 28 -26.19 1.93 10.49
N GLY A 29 -25.17 1.43 9.79
CA GLY A 29 -24.67 0.07 9.87
C GLY A 29 -23.60 -0.13 10.94
N ASN A 30 -23.13 -1.38 11.06
CA ASN A 30 -22.11 -1.77 12.02
C ASN A 30 -20.72 -1.27 11.58
N GLU A 31 -20.15 -0.29 12.30
CA GLU A 31 -18.80 0.24 12.02
C GLU A 31 -17.67 -0.79 12.18
N ASN A 32 -17.96 -1.96 12.79
CA ASN A 32 -16.97 -3.01 13.01
C ASN A 32 -16.51 -3.70 11.72
N PHE A 33 -17.20 -3.50 10.58
CA PHE A 33 -16.74 -4.06 9.30
C PHE A 33 -15.35 -3.57 8.89
N VAL A 34 -14.89 -2.41 9.41
CA VAL A 34 -13.52 -1.94 9.17
C VAL A 34 -12.44 -2.93 9.65
N TYR A 35 -12.73 -3.75 10.67
CA TYR A 35 -11.80 -4.77 11.17
C TYR A 35 -11.61 -5.94 10.20
N LEU A 36 -12.42 -6.04 9.14
CA LEU A 36 -12.17 -6.96 8.03
C LEU A 36 -10.82 -6.72 7.35
N ILE A 37 -10.25 -5.51 7.47
CA ILE A 37 -8.89 -5.21 6.99
C ILE A 37 -7.86 -6.11 7.71
N TYR A 38 -7.92 -6.21 9.05
CA TYR A 38 -7.04 -7.08 9.82
C TYR A 38 -7.36 -8.56 9.63
N ALA A 39 -8.64 -8.93 9.55
CA ALA A 39 -9.04 -10.30 9.27
C ALA A 39 -8.53 -10.75 7.88
N GLY A 40 -8.69 -9.89 6.87
CA GLY A 40 -8.19 -10.11 5.52
C GLY A 40 -6.67 -10.21 5.47
N MET A 41 -5.95 -9.35 6.20
CA MET A 41 -4.49 -9.43 6.34
C MET A 41 -4.05 -10.78 6.92
N PHE A 42 -4.73 -11.26 7.97
CA PHE A 42 -4.39 -12.52 8.63
C PHE A 42 -4.70 -13.74 7.74
N ILE A 43 -5.89 -13.77 7.13
CA ILE A 43 -6.28 -14.82 6.17
C ILE A 43 -5.32 -14.82 4.98
N GLY A 44 -4.99 -13.65 4.44
CA GLY A 44 -4.01 -13.48 3.38
C GLY A 44 -2.65 -14.04 3.78
N ALA A 45 -2.13 -13.70 4.95
CA ALA A 45 -0.87 -14.24 5.45
C ALA A 45 -0.88 -15.78 5.51
N LEU A 46 -1.97 -16.38 6.01
CA LEU A 46 -2.14 -17.84 6.05
C LEU A 46 -2.18 -18.46 4.65
N LEU A 47 -2.88 -17.83 3.70
CA LEU A 47 -2.88 -18.25 2.30
C LEU A 47 -1.47 -18.16 1.70
N GLY A 48 -0.67 -17.14 2.04
CA GLY A 48 0.69 -17.01 1.54
C GLY A 48 1.67 -18.06 2.08
N VAL A 49 1.37 -18.68 3.23
CA VAL A 49 2.09 -19.86 3.73
C VAL A 49 1.71 -21.10 2.92
N ARG A 50 0.43 -21.26 2.55
CA ARG A 50 -0.10 -22.41 1.81
C ARG A 50 0.19 -22.37 0.31
N TYR A 51 0.16 -21.18 -0.29
CA TYR A 51 0.27 -20.91 -1.73
C TYR A 51 1.45 -19.97 -2.00
N PRO A 52 2.69 -20.49 -2.01
CA PRO A 52 3.88 -19.67 -2.21
C PRO A 52 3.91 -19.06 -3.61
N ILE A 53 4.11 -17.74 -3.67
CA ILE A 53 4.35 -17.00 -4.91
C ILE A 53 5.73 -16.33 -4.92
N GLU A 54 6.31 -16.21 -6.10
CA GLU A 54 7.57 -15.47 -6.31
C GLU A 54 7.29 -14.01 -6.68
N SER A 55 6.99 -13.23 -5.66
CA SER A 55 6.85 -11.78 -5.74
C SER A 55 8.07 -11.09 -5.13
N ARG A 56 8.43 -9.90 -5.64
CA ARG A 56 9.44 -9.05 -5.01
C ARG A 56 8.89 -7.67 -4.74
N ALA A 57 8.40 -6.97 -5.76
CA ALA A 57 7.89 -5.62 -5.62
C ALA A 57 6.65 -5.58 -4.75
N SER A 58 5.69 -6.49 -4.95
CA SER A 58 4.44 -6.50 -4.17
C SER A 58 4.66 -6.85 -2.70
N ALA A 59 5.67 -7.68 -2.38
CA ALA A 59 6.03 -8.01 -1.01
C ALA A 59 6.64 -6.81 -0.27
N CYS A 60 7.41 -5.97 -0.97
CA CYS A 60 7.95 -4.72 -0.42
C CYS A 60 6.91 -3.59 -0.39
N ALA A 61 5.95 -3.59 -1.31
CA ALA A 61 4.94 -2.56 -1.42
C ALA A 61 4.00 -2.54 -0.19
N PHE A 62 3.65 -3.70 0.38
CA PHE A 62 2.85 -3.77 1.60
C PHE A 62 3.46 -3.00 2.80
N PRO A 63 4.66 -3.36 3.29
CA PRO A 63 5.28 -2.62 4.38
C PRO A 63 5.61 -1.18 3.99
N LEU A 64 5.89 -0.89 2.71
CA LEU A 64 6.11 0.49 2.25
C LEU A 64 4.85 1.35 2.36
N GLY A 65 3.68 0.84 1.96
CA GLY A 65 2.41 1.54 2.13
C GLY A 65 2.10 1.80 3.59
N PHE A 66 2.28 0.78 4.45
CA PHE A 66 2.12 0.94 5.89
C PHE A 66 3.08 2.00 6.48
N ALA A 67 4.36 1.92 6.12
CA ALA A 67 5.39 2.81 6.64
C ALA A 67 5.21 4.25 6.15
N ALA A 68 4.92 4.46 4.86
CA ALA A 68 4.71 5.80 4.31
C ALA A 68 3.53 6.50 4.99
N THR A 69 2.41 5.80 5.17
CA THR A 69 1.24 6.32 5.88
C THR A 69 1.53 6.56 7.35
N SER A 70 2.21 5.63 8.04
CA SER A 70 2.51 5.76 9.47
C SER A 70 3.52 6.88 9.76
N LEU A 71 4.54 7.05 8.91
CA LEU A 71 5.52 8.12 9.04
C LEU A 71 4.88 9.48 8.78
N LEU A 72 4.01 9.60 7.76
CA LEU A 72 3.28 10.83 7.51
C LEU A 72 2.32 11.15 8.68
N ALA A 73 1.61 10.14 9.18
CA ALA A 73 0.76 10.27 10.35
C ALA A 73 1.55 10.73 11.58
N GLY A 74 2.73 10.14 11.82
CA GLY A 74 3.64 10.54 12.89
C GLY A 74 4.19 11.96 12.72
N LEU A 75 4.54 12.35 11.49
CA LEU A 75 5.02 13.71 11.18
C LEU A 75 3.96 14.76 11.54
N TRP A 76 2.69 14.47 11.20
CA TRP A 76 1.54 15.30 11.56
C TRP A 76 1.36 15.46 13.07
N MET A 77 1.78 14.49 13.88
CA MET A 77 1.70 14.62 15.35
C MET A 77 2.65 15.67 15.91
N VAL A 78 3.73 15.99 15.19
CA VAL A 78 4.80 16.87 15.67
C VAL A 78 4.72 18.24 15.01
N LYS A 79 4.27 18.32 13.75
CA LYS A 79 4.12 19.58 13.02
C LYS A 79 2.99 19.52 11.97
N PRO A 80 2.41 20.67 11.60
CA PRO A 80 1.59 20.75 10.39
C PRO A 80 2.43 20.35 9.17
N VAL A 81 1.85 19.53 8.28
CA VAL A 81 2.56 19.03 7.10
C VAL A 81 2.04 19.77 5.87
N ALA A 82 2.95 20.34 5.09
CA ALA A 82 2.59 21.05 3.86
C ALA A 82 2.37 20.06 2.70
N TYR A 83 1.65 20.48 1.66
CA TYR A 83 1.48 19.68 0.44
C TYR A 83 2.81 19.26 -0.21
N ASN A 84 3.84 20.11 -0.12
CA ASN A 84 5.17 19.80 -0.63
C ASN A 84 5.81 18.59 0.08
N ASP A 85 5.58 18.43 1.39
CA ASP A 85 6.10 17.31 2.16
C ASP A 85 5.41 15.99 1.74
N ILE A 86 4.11 16.05 1.44
CA ILE A 86 3.31 14.93 0.92
C ILE A 86 3.87 14.46 -0.43
N TYR A 87 4.16 15.40 -1.35
CA TYR A 87 4.75 15.07 -2.65
C TYR A 87 6.19 14.54 -2.53
N ALA A 88 6.98 15.05 -1.57
CA ALA A 88 8.30 14.51 -1.28
C ALA A 88 8.21 13.05 -0.81
N PHE A 89 7.24 12.72 0.06
CA PHE A 89 6.97 11.34 0.47
C PHE A 89 6.62 10.43 -0.71
N LEU A 90 5.74 10.91 -1.60
CA LEU A 90 5.37 10.17 -2.81
C LEU A 90 6.57 9.95 -3.75
N ALA A 91 7.45 10.94 -3.90
CA ALA A 91 8.67 10.80 -4.68
C ALA A 91 9.61 9.75 -4.09
N ILE A 92 9.77 9.69 -2.76
CA ILE A 92 10.56 8.66 -2.07
C ILE A 92 9.98 7.27 -2.33
N VAL A 93 8.66 7.11 -2.18
CA VAL A 93 7.96 5.85 -2.48
C VAL A 93 8.24 5.41 -3.92
N MET A 94 8.13 6.34 -4.87
CA MET A 94 8.40 6.06 -6.28
C MET A 94 9.84 5.59 -6.50
N VAL A 95 10.83 6.28 -5.93
CA VAL A 95 12.25 5.90 -6.02
C VAL A 95 12.50 4.52 -5.45
N ILE A 96 11.96 4.22 -4.26
CA ILE A 96 12.09 2.90 -3.64
C ILE A 96 11.52 1.82 -4.56
N MET A 97 10.31 2.02 -5.09
CA MET A 97 9.66 1.04 -5.96
C MET A 97 10.37 0.85 -7.30
N ILE A 98 10.95 1.93 -7.86
CA ILE A 98 11.86 1.84 -9.00
C ILE A 98 13.04 0.96 -8.63
N LEU A 99 13.72 1.18 -7.51
CA LEU A 99 14.92 0.41 -7.11
C LEU A 99 14.64 -1.06 -6.77
N VAL A 100 13.46 -1.36 -6.23
CA VAL A 100 13.05 -2.75 -5.98
C VAL A 100 12.83 -3.49 -7.29
N GLY A 101 12.02 -2.94 -8.20
CA GLY A 101 11.67 -3.59 -9.46
C GLY A 101 10.83 -4.88 -9.30
N GLY A 102 10.07 -5.24 -10.34
CA GLY A 102 9.19 -6.40 -10.33
C GLY A 102 9.92 -7.70 -10.70
N SER A 103 9.49 -8.82 -10.12
CA SER A 103 9.97 -10.16 -10.54
C SER A 103 9.31 -10.64 -11.85
N GLY A 104 8.13 -10.12 -12.19
CA GLY A 104 7.40 -10.47 -13.40
C GLY A 104 6.16 -9.61 -13.61
N PHE A 105 5.43 -9.85 -14.71
CA PHE A 105 4.23 -9.09 -15.07
C PHE A 105 3.16 -9.08 -13.98
N PHE A 106 2.88 -10.24 -13.37
CA PHE A 106 1.90 -10.37 -12.30
C PHE A 106 2.26 -9.54 -11.05
N ASP A 107 3.55 -9.43 -10.71
CA ASP A 107 4.04 -8.66 -9.57
C ASP A 107 3.69 -7.17 -9.71
N MET A 108 3.63 -6.64 -10.94
CA MET A 108 3.25 -5.23 -11.18
C MET A 108 1.80 -4.95 -10.79
N PHE A 109 0.87 -5.86 -11.07
CA PHE A 109 -0.54 -5.67 -10.71
C PHE A 109 -0.81 -5.88 -9.23
N LEU A 110 0.01 -6.70 -8.56
CA LEU A 110 -0.09 -6.90 -7.12
C LEU A 110 0.43 -5.71 -6.32
N VAL A 111 1.44 -4.99 -6.81
CA VAL A 111 2.04 -3.82 -6.15
C VAL A 111 1.02 -2.77 -5.68
N PRO A 112 0.12 -2.24 -6.53
CA PRO A 112 -0.84 -1.24 -6.07
C PRO A 112 -1.80 -1.81 -5.02
N LEU A 113 -2.21 -3.08 -5.15
CA LEU A 113 -3.10 -3.74 -4.21
C LEU A 113 -2.43 -3.92 -2.85
N THR A 114 -1.18 -4.42 -2.83
CA THR A 114 -0.47 -4.66 -1.58
C THR A 114 -0.04 -3.36 -0.90
N TYR A 115 0.39 -2.35 -1.67
CA TYR A 115 0.65 -1.01 -1.14
C TYR A 115 -0.59 -0.43 -0.46
N PHE A 116 -1.74 -0.48 -1.16
CA PHE A 116 -3.00 -0.01 -0.62
C PHE A 116 -3.39 -0.80 0.64
N GLY A 117 -3.19 -2.12 0.64
CA GLY A 117 -3.41 -2.95 1.82
C GLY A 117 -2.57 -2.50 3.02
N GLY A 118 -1.34 -2.06 2.81
CA GLY A 118 -0.48 -1.49 3.85
C GLY A 118 -1.02 -0.16 4.39
N PHE A 119 -1.42 0.72 3.48
CA PHE A 119 -2.12 1.97 3.81
C PHE A 119 -3.40 1.72 4.62
N ALA A 120 -4.24 0.75 4.22
CA ALA A 120 -5.50 0.44 4.90
C ALA A 120 -5.26 -0.06 6.34
N VAL A 121 -4.24 -0.91 6.53
CA VAL A 121 -3.80 -1.35 7.87
C VAL A 121 -3.37 -0.16 8.71
N ALA A 122 -2.53 0.74 8.16
CA ALA A 122 -2.08 1.92 8.88
C ALA A 122 -3.24 2.84 9.27
N MET A 123 -4.17 3.12 8.34
CA MET A 123 -5.36 3.92 8.61
C MET A 123 -6.22 3.33 9.73
N LEU A 124 -6.39 2.01 9.76
CA LEU A 124 -7.09 1.34 10.84
C LEU A 124 -6.33 1.42 12.17
N THR A 125 -4.99 1.29 12.14
CA THR A 125 -4.14 1.43 13.33
C THR A 125 -4.28 2.80 13.98
N PHE A 126 -4.42 3.86 13.17
CA PHE A 126 -4.64 5.23 13.65
C PHE A 126 -6.13 5.62 13.78
N LYS A 127 -7.06 4.67 13.66
CA LYS A 127 -8.50 4.92 13.84
C LYS A 127 -8.77 5.48 15.24
N GLY A 128 -9.48 6.60 15.32
CA GLY A 128 -9.86 7.24 16.58
C GLY A 128 -8.77 8.12 17.20
N TYR A 129 -7.62 8.28 16.53
CA TYR A 129 -6.57 9.18 17.02
C TYR A 129 -6.93 10.64 16.72
N GLN A 130 -7.39 11.35 17.76
CA GLN A 130 -7.96 12.71 17.65
C GLN A 130 -7.07 13.72 16.93
N PRO A 131 -5.73 13.80 17.14
CA PRO A 131 -4.91 14.77 16.43
C PRO A 131 -5.01 14.64 14.90
N LEU A 132 -5.11 13.42 14.37
CA LEU A 132 -5.24 13.22 12.92
C LEU A 132 -6.64 13.49 12.38
N GLN A 133 -7.66 13.39 13.23
CA GLN A 133 -9.07 13.61 12.85
C GLN A 133 -9.50 15.08 13.02
N GLY A 134 -8.84 15.82 13.90
CA GLY A 134 -9.12 17.23 14.17
C GLY A 134 -8.32 18.22 13.33
N MET A 135 -7.30 17.78 12.60
CA MET A 135 -6.48 18.65 11.75
C MET A 135 -7.00 18.67 10.30
N GLU A 136 -7.30 19.87 9.81
CA GLU A 136 -7.74 20.10 8.44
C GLU A 136 -6.66 19.64 7.45
N GLY A 137 -7.04 18.80 6.48
CA GLY A 137 -6.14 18.28 5.46
C GLY A 137 -5.29 17.06 5.86
N ALA A 138 -5.23 16.67 7.15
CA ALA A 138 -4.45 15.50 7.58
C ALA A 138 -5.00 14.19 6.97
N VAL A 139 -6.32 13.99 7.03
CA VAL A 139 -6.99 12.83 6.42
C VAL A 139 -6.78 12.82 4.89
N VAL A 140 -6.95 13.96 4.23
CA VAL A 140 -6.76 14.09 2.78
C VAL A 140 -5.31 13.79 2.39
N GLY A 141 -4.33 14.26 3.18
CA GLY A 141 -2.92 13.98 2.94
C GLY A 141 -2.55 12.51 3.09
N LEU A 142 -3.08 11.84 4.12
CA LEU A 142 -2.90 10.40 4.30
C LEU A 142 -3.52 9.60 3.16
N PHE A 143 -4.74 9.96 2.73
CA PHE A 143 -5.37 9.36 1.55
C PHE A 143 -4.58 9.63 0.27
N THR A 144 -4.03 10.82 0.11
CA THR A 144 -3.16 11.16 -1.02
C THR A 144 -1.95 10.24 -1.06
N VAL A 145 -1.22 10.06 0.06
CA VAL A 145 -0.08 9.13 0.12
C VAL A 145 -0.48 7.67 -0.08
N GLY A 146 -1.65 7.27 0.41
CA GLY A 146 -2.18 5.91 0.22
C GLY A 146 -2.55 5.62 -1.24
N VAL A 147 -3.47 6.40 -1.80
CA VAL A 147 -4.05 6.16 -3.13
C VAL A 147 -3.06 6.54 -4.24
N MET A 148 -2.50 7.75 -4.20
CA MET A 148 -1.52 8.16 -5.21
C MET A 148 -0.23 7.34 -5.08
N GLY A 149 0.17 6.97 -3.86
CA GLY A 149 1.32 6.09 -3.64
C GLY A 149 1.14 4.72 -4.30
N ALA A 150 -0.05 4.13 -4.23
CA ALA A 150 -0.34 2.87 -4.92
C ALA A 150 -0.22 3.00 -6.45
N ILE A 151 -0.75 4.08 -7.01
CA ILE A 151 -0.68 4.39 -8.45
C ILE A 151 0.77 4.62 -8.89
N LEU A 152 1.52 5.44 -8.15
CA LEU A 152 2.92 5.72 -8.46
C LEU A 152 3.79 4.48 -8.29
N ALA A 153 3.51 3.62 -7.30
CA ALA A 153 4.20 2.35 -7.13
C ALA A 153 3.97 1.43 -8.34
N PHE A 154 2.75 1.36 -8.87
CA PHE A 154 2.47 0.66 -10.12
C PHE A 154 3.31 1.21 -11.28
N PHE A 155 3.25 2.53 -11.53
CA PHE A 155 3.98 3.15 -12.63
C PHE A 155 5.51 3.04 -12.48
N ALA A 156 6.04 3.10 -11.26
CA ALA A 156 7.45 2.91 -10.97
C ALA A 156 7.93 1.52 -11.40
N VAL A 157 7.20 0.48 -11.00
CA VAL A 157 7.56 -0.91 -11.30
C VAL A 157 7.32 -1.22 -12.78
N PHE A 158 6.19 -0.75 -13.33
CA PHE A 158 5.86 -0.88 -14.75
C PHE A 158 6.90 -0.19 -15.64
N GLY A 159 7.25 1.06 -15.34
CA GLY A 159 8.25 1.84 -16.08
C GLY A 159 9.60 1.13 -16.08
N ARG A 160 10.08 0.69 -14.91
CA ARG A 160 11.34 -0.09 -14.83
C ARG A 160 11.29 -1.35 -15.68
N TRP A 161 10.18 -2.09 -15.66
CA TRP A 161 10.02 -3.28 -16.47
C TRP A 161 10.04 -2.94 -17.97
N ALA A 162 9.28 -1.93 -18.39
CA ALA A 162 9.23 -1.49 -19.79
C ALA A 162 10.62 -1.09 -20.31
N PHE A 163 11.40 -0.33 -19.54
CA PHE A 163 12.78 0.01 -19.91
C PHE A 163 13.71 -1.22 -19.97
N THR A 164 13.52 -2.18 -19.07
CA THR A 164 14.30 -3.43 -19.08
C THR A 164 14.01 -4.26 -20.32
N VAL A 165 12.73 -4.38 -20.69
CA VAL A 165 12.31 -5.07 -21.92
C VAL A 165 12.84 -4.33 -23.14
N ALA A 166 12.67 -3.01 -23.22
CA ALA A 166 13.13 -2.19 -24.34
C ALA A 166 14.65 -2.32 -24.58
N LYS A 167 15.45 -2.34 -23.51
CA LYS A 167 16.91 -2.54 -23.59
C LYS A 167 17.30 -3.90 -24.17
N ASN A 168 16.46 -4.91 -23.99
CA ASN A 168 16.72 -6.29 -24.41
C ASN A 168 16.15 -6.63 -25.79
N ILE A 169 15.50 -5.68 -26.47
CA ILE A 169 15.09 -5.87 -27.88
C ILE A 169 16.37 -5.75 -28.73
N PRO A 170 16.77 -6.79 -29.46
CA PRO A 170 17.93 -6.69 -30.34
C PRO A 170 17.67 -5.60 -31.38
N GLY A 171 18.56 -4.60 -31.41
CA GLY A 171 18.57 -3.61 -32.48
C GLY A 171 18.77 -4.33 -33.80
N ARG A 172 17.82 -4.17 -34.72
CA ARG A 172 18.01 -4.51 -36.13
C ARG A 172 18.95 -3.51 -36.78
#